data_AF-A0A534YK12-F1
#
_entry.id   AF-A0A534YK12-F1
#
_cell.length_a   1.000
_cell.length_b   1.000
_cell.length_c   1.000
_cell.angle_alpha   90.00
_cell.angle_beta   90.00
_cell.angle_gamma   90.00
#
_symmetry.space_group_name_H-M   'P 1'
#
loop_
_entity.id
_entity.type
_entity.pdbx_description
1 polymer ?
#
loop_
_entity_poly.entity_id
_entity_poly.type
_entity_poly.pdbx_seq_one_letter_code
_entity_poly.pdbx_strand_id
1 'polypeptide(L)'
;MRFATILLTLAVALCGCGPPDSIVYGAFTGAIIPEVRSAIHGNAQVDTGQNTKIPMSVILLSDTPGLCDKLAQHPDFFRTSYGVATTLLLFIPQESLGSFAPGVNNANAEIVVDLPLPDGGTTNSAIGFPALTQQGIMSVSQLNSGNGGEAKGSFDVAILGSDQLAHEFFGNFKSKFCASMANVILP
;
A
#
# COMPACT_ATOMS: atom_id res chain seq x y z
N MET A 1 -27.04 -52.61 1.09
CA MET A 1 -27.50 -51.21 1.22
C MET A 1 -26.28 -50.32 1.26
N ARG A 2 -26.12 -49.42 0.29
CA ARG A 2 -24.97 -48.53 0.14
C ARG A 2 -25.28 -47.22 0.87
N PHE A 3 -24.44 -46.83 1.83
CA PHE A 3 -24.46 -45.48 2.40
C PHE A 3 -23.26 -44.70 1.86
N ALA A 4 -23.57 -43.70 1.04
CA ALA A 4 -22.64 -42.68 0.60
C ALA A 4 -22.65 -41.56 1.64
N THR A 5 -21.50 -41.26 2.24
CA THR A 5 -21.38 -40.19 3.23
C THR A 5 -20.44 -39.11 2.69
N ILE A 6 -21.07 -38.16 2.00
CA ILE A 6 -20.95 -36.71 2.12
C ILE A 6 -19.53 -36.15 2.37
N LEU A 7 -19.02 -35.48 1.34
CA LEU A 7 -17.94 -34.47 1.37
C LEU A 7 -18.13 -33.51 2.56
N LEU A 8 -17.10 -33.38 3.40
CA LEU A 8 -16.96 -32.26 4.33
C LEU A 8 -15.93 -31.28 3.73
N THR A 9 -16.45 -30.19 3.18
CA THR A 9 -15.69 -29.02 2.72
C THR A 9 -14.98 -28.36 3.91
N LEU A 10 -13.65 -28.39 3.90
CA LEU A 10 -12.81 -27.68 4.87
C LEU A 10 -12.74 -26.20 4.48
N ALA A 11 -13.66 -25.40 5.02
CA ALA A 11 -13.60 -23.95 4.96
C ALA A 11 -12.81 -23.39 6.16
N VAL A 12 -12.23 -22.22 5.93
CA VAL A 12 -11.78 -21.22 6.90
C VAL A 12 -10.34 -21.37 7.44
N ALA A 13 -9.37 -21.07 6.59
CA ALA A 13 -8.20 -20.32 7.05
C ALA A 13 -8.57 -18.84 7.06
N LEU A 14 -9.20 -18.39 8.14
CA LEU A 14 -9.16 -16.99 8.54
C LEU A 14 -7.69 -16.68 8.82
N CYS A 15 -6.96 -16.22 7.80
CA CYS A 15 -5.73 -15.46 8.03
C CYS A 15 -6.13 -14.14 8.69
N GLY A 16 -6.44 -14.19 9.97
CA GLY A 16 -6.59 -13.01 10.80
C GLY A 16 -5.32 -12.17 10.68
N CYS A 17 -5.43 -11.04 9.98
CA CYS A 17 -4.54 -9.91 10.19
C CYS A 17 -4.71 -9.47 11.65
N GLY A 18 -3.90 -10.01 12.55
CA GLY A 18 -3.57 -9.29 13.77
C GLY A 18 -3.03 -7.90 13.42
N PRO A 19 -3.11 -6.93 14.35
CA PRO A 19 -2.63 -5.58 14.09
C PRO A 19 -1.17 -5.65 13.62
N PRO A 20 -0.82 -4.96 12.53
CA PRO A 20 0.54 -5.01 12.03
C PRO A 20 1.49 -4.36 13.04
N ASP A 21 2.67 -4.96 13.24
CA ASP A 21 3.84 -4.27 13.84
C ASP A 21 4.36 -3.24 12.83
N SER A 22 3.53 -2.24 12.51
CA SER A 22 3.84 -1.18 11.57
C SER A 22 3.38 0.14 12.16
N ILE A 23 4.23 1.15 12.04
CA ILE A 23 3.99 2.47 12.60
C ILE A 23 4.32 3.49 11.53
N VAL A 24 3.45 4.49 11.39
CA VAL A 24 3.66 5.66 10.55
C VAL A 24 3.53 6.89 11.44
N TYR A 25 4.57 7.71 11.47
CA TYR A 25 4.56 9.04 12.04
C TYR A 25 4.60 10.06 10.90
N GLY A 26 3.96 11.20 11.11
CA GLY A 26 3.79 12.23 10.08
C GLY A 26 2.32 12.48 9.79
N ALA A 27 2.00 13.72 9.49
CA ALA A 27 0.66 14.15 9.09
C ALA A 27 0.73 15.52 8.44
N PHE A 28 -0.22 15.80 7.56
CA PHE A 28 -0.57 17.15 7.15
C PHE A 28 -2.08 17.26 6.96
N THR A 29 -2.58 18.47 6.74
CA THR A 29 -4.01 18.71 6.52
C THR A 29 -4.50 17.92 5.31
N GLY A 30 -5.28 16.87 5.56
CA GLY A 30 -5.83 15.99 4.52
C GLY A 30 -5.15 14.62 4.42
N ALA A 31 -4.03 14.37 5.11
CA ALA A 31 -3.34 13.07 5.12
C ALA A 31 -2.81 12.72 6.51
N ILE A 32 -3.40 11.71 7.14
CA ILE A 32 -2.97 11.16 8.43
C ILE A 32 -3.26 9.67 8.50
N ILE A 33 -2.29 8.89 8.98
CA ILE A 33 -2.48 7.46 9.28
C ILE A 33 -2.41 7.32 10.81
N PRO A 34 -3.54 7.46 11.53
CA PRO A 34 -3.54 7.46 12.99
C PRO A 34 -3.14 6.10 13.57
N GLU A 35 -3.53 5.02 12.88
CA GLU A 35 -3.16 3.64 13.20
C GLU A 35 -3.05 2.85 11.91
N VAL A 36 -1.99 2.06 11.75
CA VAL A 36 -1.86 1.15 10.60
C VAL A 36 -2.75 -0.06 10.86
N ARG A 37 -3.87 -0.17 10.13
CA ARG A 37 -4.82 -1.28 10.24
C ARG A 37 -4.63 -2.35 9.17
N SER A 38 -3.89 -2.05 8.11
CA SER A 38 -3.36 -3.03 7.16
C SER A 38 -1.93 -2.65 6.76
N ALA A 39 -1.02 -3.63 6.87
CA ALA A 39 0.31 -3.56 6.29
C ALA A 39 0.49 -4.75 5.34
N ILE A 40 0.53 -4.49 4.04
CA ILE A 40 0.60 -5.52 3.01
C ILE A 40 1.70 -5.23 1.99
N HIS A 41 2.29 -6.26 1.41
CA HIS A 41 3.26 -6.13 0.32
C HIS A 41 2.99 -7.12 -0.80
N GLY A 42 3.61 -6.90 -1.95
CA GLY A 42 3.41 -7.71 -3.14
C GLY A 42 3.98 -7.02 -4.37
N ASN A 43 3.90 -7.70 -5.50
CA ASN A 43 4.37 -7.15 -6.77
C ASN A 43 3.21 -6.51 -7.51
N ALA A 44 3.46 -5.35 -8.11
CA ALA A 44 2.50 -4.61 -8.91
C ALA A 44 3.16 -4.10 -10.21
N GLN A 45 2.31 -3.68 -11.15
CA GLN A 45 2.73 -2.95 -12.33
C GLN A 45 2.42 -1.47 -12.11
N VAL A 46 3.46 -0.63 -12.06
CA VAL A 46 3.32 0.81 -11.87
C VAL A 46 3.37 1.50 -13.22
N ASP A 47 2.39 2.36 -13.49
CA ASP A 47 2.32 3.15 -14.72
C ASP A 47 3.07 4.46 -14.52
N THR A 48 4.14 4.69 -15.30
CA THR A 48 4.92 5.92 -15.21
C THR A 48 4.44 7.02 -16.15
N GLY A 49 3.25 6.86 -16.75
CA GLY A 49 2.62 7.86 -17.63
C GLY A 49 3.13 7.85 -19.08
N GLN A 50 4.05 6.94 -19.44
CA GLN A 50 4.61 6.79 -20.79
C GLN A 50 4.16 5.49 -21.48
N ASN A 51 2.98 4.94 -21.13
CA ASN A 51 2.52 3.60 -21.55
C ASN A 51 3.50 2.46 -21.20
N THR A 52 4.45 2.71 -20.30
CA THR A 52 5.44 1.74 -19.85
C THR A 52 5.07 1.35 -18.43
N LYS A 53 4.76 0.07 -18.25
CA LYS A 53 4.51 -0.52 -16.95
C LYS A 53 5.80 -1.13 -16.44
N ILE A 54 6.21 -0.73 -15.24
CA ILE A 54 7.42 -1.22 -14.61
C ILE A 54 7.00 -2.14 -13.47
N PRO A 55 7.55 -3.37 -13.39
CA PRO A 55 7.29 -4.24 -12.26
C PRO A 55 8.02 -3.70 -11.03
N MET A 56 7.27 -3.53 -9.95
CA MET A 56 7.77 -2.99 -8.68
C MET A 56 7.29 -3.87 -7.53
N SER A 57 8.10 -3.95 -6.47
CA SER A 57 7.60 -4.43 -5.19
C SER A 57 7.03 -3.24 -4.42
N VAL A 58 5.82 -3.41 -3.90
CA VAL A 58 5.05 -2.34 -3.27
C VAL A 58 4.74 -2.74 -1.85
N ILE A 59 4.95 -1.82 -0.92
CA ILE A 59 4.52 -1.92 0.47
C ILE A 59 3.43 -0.89 0.70
N LEU A 60 2.29 -1.33 1.26
CA LEU A 60 1.13 -0.50 1.56
C LEU A 60 0.90 -0.49 3.06
N LEU A 61 0.90 0.71 3.64
CA LEU A 61 0.54 0.95 5.05
C LEU A 61 -0.71 1.81 5.06
N SER A 62 -1.80 1.27 5.60
CA SER A 62 -3.12 1.90 5.51
C SER A 62 -3.85 1.83 6.86
N ASP A 63 -4.61 2.87 7.18
CA ASP A 63 -5.63 2.86 8.23
C ASP A 63 -6.91 2.12 7.82
N THR A 64 -6.98 1.62 6.57
CA THR A 64 -8.06 0.76 6.11
C THR A 64 -7.83 -0.69 6.54
N PRO A 65 -8.73 -1.33 7.31
CA PRO A 65 -8.61 -2.75 7.64
C PRO A 65 -8.97 -3.64 6.44
N GLY A 66 -8.37 -4.83 6.38
CA GLY A 66 -8.69 -5.83 5.36
C GLY A 66 -8.36 -5.39 3.94
N LEU A 67 -7.33 -4.55 3.76
CA LEU A 67 -7.02 -3.94 2.47
C LEU A 67 -6.79 -4.98 1.36
N CYS A 68 -6.12 -6.10 1.64
CA CYS A 68 -5.87 -7.12 0.61
C CYS A 68 -7.16 -7.74 0.03
N ASP A 69 -8.19 -7.95 0.87
CA ASP A 69 -9.48 -8.45 0.43
C ASP A 69 -10.23 -7.41 -0.39
N LYS A 70 -10.14 -6.13 0.01
CA LYS A 70 -10.70 -5.02 -0.77
C LYS A 70 -10.04 -4.91 -2.14
N LEU A 71 -8.72 -5.02 -2.23
CA LEU A 71 -7.97 -5.03 -3.49
C LEU A 71 -8.33 -6.22 -4.38
N ALA A 72 -8.69 -7.36 -3.79
CA ALA A 72 -9.19 -8.51 -4.55
C ALA A 72 -10.54 -8.24 -5.21
N GLN A 73 -11.41 -7.49 -4.53
CA GLN A 73 -12.76 -7.14 -4.99
C GLN A 73 -12.76 -5.93 -5.94
N HIS A 74 -11.83 -4.99 -5.73
CA HIS A 74 -11.72 -3.72 -6.44
C HIS A 74 -10.27 -3.46 -6.88
N PRO A 75 -9.82 -3.99 -8.04
CA PRO A 75 -8.45 -3.78 -8.51
C PRO A 75 -8.09 -2.32 -8.82
N ASP A 76 -9.10 -1.47 -9.00
CA ASP A 76 -9.01 -0.03 -9.23
C ASP A 76 -9.13 0.80 -7.94
N PHE A 77 -9.06 0.18 -6.76
CA PHE A 77 -9.28 0.81 -5.44
C PHE A 77 -8.56 2.14 -5.20
N PHE A 78 -7.35 2.31 -5.72
CA PHE A 78 -6.58 3.57 -5.56
C PHE A 78 -6.88 4.62 -6.62
N ARG A 79 -7.80 4.34 -7.56
CA ARG A 79 -8.25 5.26 -8.61
C ARG A 79 -9.73 5.61 -8.50
N THR A 80 -10.48 4.90 -7.66
CA THR A 80 -11.92 5.09 -7.46
C THR A 80 -12.26 5.19 -5.97
N SER A 81 -13.27 5.99 -5.63
CA SER A 81 -13.71 6.20 -4.25
C SER A 81 -14.54 5.00 -3.73
N TYR A 82 -13.87 3.90 -3.40
CA TYR A 82 -14.46 2.78 -2.65
C TYR A 82 -14.35 2.95 -1.13
N GLY A 83 -14.11 4.19 -0.68
CA GLY A 83 -13.83 4.57 0.70
C GLY A 83 -12.38 4.25 1.04
N VAL A 84 -11.49 5.21 0.80
CA VAL A 84 -10.06 5.02 1.05
C VAL A 84 -9.57 5.93 2.16
N ALA A 85 -9.50 5.36 3.35
CA ALA A 85 -8.75 5.95 4.43
C ALA A 85 -7.24 6.01 4.03
N THR A 86 -6.45 6.89 4.65
CA THR A 86 -5.10 7.29 4.20
C THR A 86 -4.16 6.09 4.04
N THR A 87 -3.50 5.98 2.88
CA THR A 87 -2.54 4.90 2.59
C THR A 87 -1.20 5.45 2.12
N LEU A 88 -0.11 5.01 2.76
CA LEU A 88 1.25 5.22 2.31
C LEU A 88 1.69 4.05 1.42
N LEU A 89 2.12 4.38 0.21
CA LEU A 89 2.64 3.49 -0.82
C LEU A 89 4.16 3.68 -0.87
N LEU A 90 4.91 2.59 -0.69
CA LEU A 90 6.36 2.56 -0.89
C LEU A 90 6.66 1.67 -2.09
N PHE A 91 7.25 2.25 -3.13
CA PHE A 91 7.63 1.56 -4.35
C PHE A 91 9.14 1.33 -4.34
N ILE A 92 9.55 0.09 -4.48
CA ILE A 92 10.95 -0.29 -4.57
C ILE A 92 11.19 -1.20 -5.79
N PRO A 93 12.42 -1.24 -6.33
CA PRO A 93 12.79 -2.18 -7.37
C PRO A 93 12.37 -3.60 -7.01
N GLN A 94 11.80 -4.30 -7.97
CA GLN A 94 11.20 -5.61 -7.75
C GLN A 94 12.17 -6.58 -7.05
N GLU A 95 11.66 -7.25 -6.01
CA GLU A 95 12.36 -8.27 -5.22
C GLU A 95 13.74 -7.82 -4.68
N SER A 96 13.93 -6.52 -4.48
CA SER A 96 15.21 -5.95 -4.04
C SER A 96 15.21 -5.64 -2.55
N LEU A 97 16.34 -5.94 -1.90
CA LEU A 97 16.65 -5.54 -0.52
C LEU A 97 17.66 -4.40 -0.54
N GLY A 98 17.68 -3.59 0.52
CA GLY A 98 18.63 -2.50 0.66
C GLY A 98 17.96 -1.18 1.01
N SER A 99 18.54 -0.08 0.56
CA SER A 99 18.01 1.25 0.78
C SER A 99 17.78 1.97 -0.53
N PHE A 100 16.68 2.72 -0.59
CA PHE A 100 16.17 3.34 -1.79
C PHE A 100 15.75 4.76 -1.48
N ALA A 101 16.11 5.70 -2.34
CA ALA A 101 15.66 7.08 -2.24
C ALA A 101 14.54 7.33 -3.25
N PRO A 102 13.51 8.12 -2.91
CA PRO A 102 12.47 8.49 -3.87
C PRO A 102 13.05 9.12 -5.14
N GLY A 103 12.52 8.76 -6.31
CA GLY A 103 12.98 9.23 -7.62
C GLY A 103 14.32 8.65 -8.10
N VAL A 104 14.91 7.66 -7.39
CA VAL A 104 16.15 6.98 -7.80
C VAL A 104 15.84 5.52 -8.17
N ASN A 105 16.30 5.07 -9.34
CA ASN A 105 16.10 3.69 -9.82
C ASN A 105 14.63 3.25 -9.80
N ASN A 106 13.71 4.16 -10.17
CA ASN A 106 12.25 3.99 -10.12
C ASN A 106 11.66 3.81 -8.71
N ALA A 107 12.48 3.79 -7.64
CA ALA A 107 11.95 3.79 -6.29
C ALA A 107 11.20 5.10 -6.02
N ASN A 108 10.08 5.02 -5.31
CA ASN A 108 9.29 6.18 -4.97
C ASN A 108 8.47 5.94 -3.71
N ALA A 109 7.90 6.99 -3.15
CA ALA A 109 6.85 6.89 -2.15
C ALA A 109 5.71 7.85 -2.50
N GLU A 110 4.50 7.51 -2.07
CA GLU A 110 3.31 8.33 -2.30
C GLU A 110 2.31 8.11 -1.19
N ILE A 111 1.61 9.17 -0.79
CA ILE A 111 0.44 9.03 0.07
C ILE A 111 -0.81 9.23 -0.76
N VAL A 112 -1.71 8.26 -0.71
CA VAL A 112 -3.04 8.35 -1.34
C VAL A 112 -4.07 8.57 -0.24
N VAL A 113 -4.93 9.57 -0.44
CA VAL A 113 -6.04 9.91 0.44
C VAL A 113 -7.34 9.98 -0.32
N ASP A 114 -8.44 9.63 0.31
CA ASP A 114 -9.78 9.92 -0.21
C ASP A 114 -10.23 11.27 0.33
N LEU A 115 -10.28 12.27 -0.56
CA LEU A 115 -10.76 13.61 -0.22
C LEU A 115 -12.09 13.90 -0.92
N PRO A 116 -13.04 14.57 -0.24
CA PRO A 116 -14.27 15.01 -0.87
C PRO A 116 -13.97 16.01 -1.99
N LEU A 117 -14.65 15.88 -3.13
CA LEU A 117 -14.50 16.82 -4.22
C LEU A 117 -15.01 18.22 -3.82
N PRO A 118 -14.40 19.32 -4.32
CA PRO A 118 -14.78 20.70 -3.95
C PRO A 118 -16.19 21.12 -4.42
N ASP A 119 -16.90 20.27 -5.16
CA ASP A 119 -18.20 20.57 -5.77
C ASP A 119 -19.39 20.36 -4.81
N GLY A 120 -19.13 19.95 -3.56
CA GLY A 120 -20.19 19.66 -2.59
C GLY A 120 -20.96 18.37 -2.91
N GLY A 121 -20.44 17.54 -3.83
CA GLY A 121 -20.98 16.22 -4.15
C GLY A 121 -20.61 15.15 -3.13
N THR A 122 -21.36 14.04 -3.14
CA THR A 122 -21.12 12.84 -2.31
C THR A 122 -19.98 11.95 -2.84
N THR A 123 -19.22 12.43 -3.84
CA THR A 123 -18.16 11.69 -4.51
C THR A 123 -16.81 12.14 -3.97
N ASN A 124 -16.09 11.23 -3.31
CA ASN A 124 -14.68 11.43 -3.02
C ASN A 124 -13.84 11.01 -4.24
N SER A 125 -12.58 11.44 -4.28
CA SER A 125 -11.59 10.90 -5.21
C SER A 125 -10.32 10.54 -4.44
N ALA A 126 -9.69 9.46 -4.85
CA ALA A 126 -8.31 9.18 -4.47
C ALA A 126 -7.41 10.29 -5.03
N ILE A 127 -6.67 10.97 -4.15
CA ILE A 127 -5.67 11.99 -4.48
C ILE A 127 -4.32 11.49 -4.00
N GLY A 128 -3.36 11.48 -4.91
CA GLY A 128 -1.97 11.09 -4.67
C GLY A 128 -1.07 12.28 -4.35
N PHE A 129 -0.26 12.15 -3.30
CA PHE A 129 0.77 13.10 -2.90
C PHE A 129 2.14 12.43 -2.99
N PRO A 130 2.97 12.81 -3.97
CA PRO A 130 4.24 12.13 -4.22
C PRO A 130 5.31 12.55 -3.21
N ALA A 131 6.27 11.66 -2.97
CA ALA A 131 7.50 12.00 -2.28
C ALA A 131 8.38 12.95 -3.11
N LEU A 132 9.13 13.80 -2.42
CA LEU A 132 10.14 14.66 -3.00
C LEU A 132 11.36 13.83 -3.42
N THR A 133 11.77 13.99 -4.68
CA THR A 133 12.92 13.29 -5.26
C THR A 133 14.18 13.47 -4.41
N GLN A 134 14.83 12.36 -4.10
CA GLN A 134 16.07 12.26 -3.29
C GLN A 134 15.96 12.83 -1.87
N GLN A 135 14.74 13.05 -1.35
CA GLN A 135 14.53 13.45 0.04
C GLN A 135 13.96 12.28 0.85
N GLY A 136 14.82 11.73 1.71
CA GLY A 136 14.49 10.59 2.54
C GLY A 136 15.01 9.25 2.00
N ILE A 137 14.67 8.18 2.71
CA ILE A 137 15.15 6.83 2.51
C ILE A 137 14.05 5.81 2.86
N MET A 138 13.96 4.76 2.06
CA MET A 138 13.18 3.55 2.33
C MET A 138 14.17 2.40 2.45
N SER A 139 14.16 1.68 3.57
CA SER A 139 15.05 0.55 3.81
C SER A 139 14.24 -0.74 3.92
N VAL A 140 14.59 -1.74 3.14
CA VAL A 140 13.94 -3.06 3.13
C VAL A 140 14.97 -4.11 3.54
N SER A 141 14.75 -4.71 4.71
CA SER A 141 15.64 -5.71 5.31
C SER A 141 15.14 -7.14 5.09
N GLN A 142 13.85 -7.30 4.82
CA GLN A 142 13.22 -8.57 4.47
C GLN A 142 12.16 -8.32 3.40
N LEU A 143 12.10 -9.19 2.39
CA LEU A 143 11.06 -9.19 1.36
C LEU A 143 10.87 -10.63 0.88
N ASN A 144 9.69 -11.18 1.16
CA ASN A 144 9.30 -12.51 0.68
C ASN A 144 7.92 -12.41 0.02
N SER A 145 7.88 -12.48 -1.30
CA SER A 145 6.65 -12.42 -2.10
C SER A 145 5.94 -13.77 -2.30
N GLY A 146 6.27 -14.77 -1.48
CA GLY A 146 5.58 -16.06 -1.43
C GLY A 146 4.33 -16.03 -0.55
N ASN A 147 3.49 -17.06 -0.67
CA ASN A 147 2.31 -17.21 0.18
C ASN A 147 2.73 -17.30 1.67
N GLY A 148 2.12 -16.47 2.53
CA GLY A 148 2.53 -16.32 3.93
C GLY A 148 3.85 -15.57 4.15
N GLY A 149 4.44 -15.00 3.09
CA GLY A 149 5.64 -14.20 3.16
C GLY A 149 5.44 -12.88 3.90
N GLU A 150 6.53 -12.34 4.40
CA GLU A 150 6.59 -11.06 5.11
C GLU A 150 7.59 -10.12 4.45
N ALA A 151 7.35 -8.82 4.55
CA ALA A 151 8.37 -7.81 4.32
C ALA A 151 8.59 -6.97 5.58
N LYS A 152 9.82 -6.52 5.80
CA LYS A 152 10.22 -5.68 6.93
C LYS A 152 11.14 -4.57 6.50
N GLY A 153 11.01 -3.45 7.17
CA GLY A 153 11.82 -2.29 6.86
C GLY A 153 11.45 -1.05 7.66
N SER A 154 12.04 0.06 7.24
CA SER A 154 11.80 1.39 7.77
C SER A 154 11.76 2.39 6.63
N PHE A 155 11.19 3.55 6.90
CA PHE A 155 11.16 4.65 5.96
C PHE A 155 11.23 5.96 6.70
N ASP A 156 11.73 6.96 6.01
CA ASP A 156 11.72 8.37 6.37
C ASP A 156 11.70 9.13 5.04
N VAL A 157 10.57 9.71 4.66
CA VAL A 157 10.36 10.31 3.35
C VAL A 157 9.67 11.67 3.49
N ALA A 158 10.05 12.63 2.65
CA ALA A 158 9.36 13.90 2.56
C ALA A 158 8.28 13.85 1.46
N ILE A 159 7.03 14.11 1.81
CA ILE A 159 5.88 14.13 0.91
C ILE A 159 5.53 15.57 0.56
N LEU A 160 5.27 15.85 -0.71
CA LEU A 160 4.78 17.16 -1.16
C LEU A 160 3.27 17.25 -0.89
N GLY A 161 2.88 18.05 0.10
CA GLY A 161 1.49 18.24 0.50
C GLY A 161 0.69 19.11 -0.46
N SER A 162 -0.63 19.18 -0.24
CA SER A 162 -1.55 20.05 -0.99
C SER A 162 -1.22 21.54 -0.82
N ASP A 163 -0.63 21.91 0.31
CA ASP A 163 -0.10 23.24 0.63
C ASP A 163 1.23 23.56 -0.06
N GLN A 164 1.74 22.67 -0.91
CA GLN A 164 3.04 22.78 -1.58
C GLN A 164 4.23 22.81 -0.62
N LEU A 165 4.05 22.33 0.61
CA LEU A 165 5.12 22.18 1.59
C LEU A 165 5.57 20.72 1.70
N ALA A 166 6.81 20.54 2.13
CA ALA A 166 7.36 19.22 2.44
C ALA A 166 6.90 18.78 3.82
N HIS A 167 6.31 17.59 3.92
CA HIS A 167 5.88 16.97 5.18
C HIS A 167 6.57 15.63 5.35
N GLU A 168 7.24 15.45 6.49
CA GLU A 168 7.99 14.24 6.79
C GLU A 168 7.06 13.12 7.25
N PHE A 169 7.24 11.93 6.68
CA PHE A 169 6.62 10.69 7.11
C PHE A 169 7.70 9.66 7.38
N PHE A 170 7.75 9.12 8.59
CA PHE A 170 8.75 8.15 9.00
C PHE A 170 8.16 7.03 9.84
N GLY A 171 8.84 5.89 9.89
CA GLY A 171 8.37 4.76 10.66
C GLY A 171 9.00 3.44 10.27
N ASN A 172 8.28 2.37 10.61
CA ASN A 172 8.68 1.00 10.33
C ASN A 172 7.49 0.19 9.85
N PHE A 173 7.79 -0.91 9.17
CA PHE A 173 6.76 -1.82 8.71
C PHE A 173 7.15 -3.28 8.92
N LYS A 174 6.12 -4.06 9.19
CA LYS A 174 6.07 -5.50 9.03
C LYS A 174 4.77 -5.84 8.30
N SER A 175 4.90 -6.20 7.03
CA SER A 175 3.75 -6.46 6.15
C SER A 175 3.59 -7.93 5.84
N LYS A 176 2.36 -8.31 5.43
CA LYS A 176 2.05 -9.64 4.90
C LYS A 176 1.89 -9.61 3.39
N PHE A 177 2.26 -10.71 2.74
CA PHE A 177 2.10 -10.83 1.30
C PHE A 177 0.61 -10.79 0.90
N CYS A 178 0.31 -9.98 -0.13
CA CYS A 178 -1.01 -9.85 -0.73
C CYS A 178 -0.95 -10.21 -2.21
N ALA A 179 -1.50 -11.37 -2.57
CA ALA A 179 -1.52 -11.84 -3.96
C ALA A 179 -2.36 -10.94 -4.89
N SER A 180 -3.39 -10.28 -4.36
CA SER A 180 -4.26 -9.38 -5.12
C SER A 180 -3.51 -8.19 -5.73
N MET A 181 -2.38 -7.79 -5.15
CA MET A 181 -1.57 -6.64 -5.58
C MET A 181 -1.14 -6.75 -7.05
N ALA A 182 -0.94 -7.96 -7.56
CA ALA A 182 -0.53 -8.19 -8.95
C ALA A 182 -1.56 -7.68 -9.98
N ASN A 183 -2.82 -7.52 -9.56
CA ASN A 183 -3.91 -7.05 -10.41
C ASN A 183 -4.28 -5.58 -10.15
N VAL A 184 -3.69 -4.97 -9.13
CA VAL A 184 -4.03 -3.60 -8.72
C VAL A 184 -3.40 -2.59 -9.66
N ILE A 185 -4.19 -1.58 -9.99
CA ILE A 185 -3.71 -0.43 -10.76
C ILE A 185 -3.36 0.69 -9.79
N LEU A 186 -2.08 0.84 -9.51
CA LEU A 186 -1.56 1.90 -8.65
C LEU A 186 -1.49 3.24 -9.42
N PRO A 187 -1.58 4.38 -8.71
CA PRO A 187 -1.35 5.69 -9.31
C PRO A 187 0.07 5.81 -9.90
#